data_AF-A0A6A5WXY0-F1
#
_entry.id   AF-A0A6A5WXY0-F1
#
_cell.length_a   1.000
_cell.length_b   1.000
_cell.length_c   1.000
_cell.angle_alpha   90.00
_cell.angle_beta   90.00
_cell.angle_gamma   90.00
#
_symmetry.space_group_name_H-M   'P 1'
#
loop_
_entity.id
_entity.type
_entity.pdbx_description
1 polymer ?
#
loop_
_entity_poly.entity_id
_entity_poly.type
_entity_poly.pdbx_seq_one_letter_code
_entity_poly.pdbx_strand_id
1 'polypeptide(L)'
;MPRGNDQQTKVHFKGKEDDFVIFVDSAKAVEDWKKDSSIPLAQVVSGWKVFVTHKQGTQGILDAASNGALESEFGTSKDDDVVKQILEKGDVQNTDAKQRSGDTNIANGPTVAH
;
A
#
# COMPACT_ATOMS: atom_id res chain seq x y z
N MET A 1 0.73 28.46 4.33
CA MET A 1 0.86 27.26 5.17
C MET A 1 0.80 26.04 4.25
N PRO A 2 1.87 25.30 3.93
CA PRO A 2 1.74 24.08 3.16
C PRO A 2 1.87 22.91 4.12
N ARG A 3 0.76 22.37 4.60
CA ARG A 3 0.78 21.01 5.15
C ARG A 3 0.81 20.10 3.93
N GLY A 4 2.03 19.70 3.55
CA GLY A 4 2.25 18.63 2.58
C GLY A 4 1.39 17.45 3.01
N ASN A 5 0.47 17.09 2.12
CA ASN A 5 -0.42 15.96 2.31
C ASN A 5 0.41 14.69 2.07
N ASP A 6 1.32 14.36 3.00
CA ASP A 6 2.08 13.10 3.06
C ASP A 6 1.15 11.92 3.44
N GLN A 7 -0.04 11.86 2.85
CA GLN A 7 -0.82 10.63 2.77
C GLN A 7 -0.11 9.72 1.77
N GLN A 8 0.97 9.07 2.22
CA GLN A 8 1.66 8.09 1.40
C GLN A 8 0.68 6.96 1.10
N THR A 9 0.22 6.91 -0.15
CA THR A 9 -0.61 5.82 -0.63
C THR A 9 0.33 4.67 -0.99
N LYS A 10 0.06 3.48 -0.46
CA LYS A 10 0.85 2.29 -0.79
C LYS A 10 -0.04 1.23 -1.39
N VAL A 11 0.47 0.52 -2.39
CA VAL A 11 -0.24 -0.62 -2.97
C VAL A 11 0.37 -1.88 -2.39
N HIS A 12 -0.46 -2.66 -1.69
CA HIS A 12 -0.07 -3.91 -1.08
C HIS A 12 -0.49 -5.07 -1.99
N PHE A 13 0.47 -5.87 -2.40
CA PHE A 13 0.24 -7.11 -3.14
C PHE A 13 0.62 -8.31 -2.28
N LYS A 14 -0.35 -9.19 -2.07
CA LYS A 14 -0.15 -10.44 -1.35
C LYS A 14 0.28 -11.53 -2.34
N GLY A 15 1.58 -11.85 -2.33
CA GLY A 15 2.13 -12.95 -3.10
C GLY A 15 1.85 -14.31 -2.48
N LYS A 16 2.46 -15.36 -3.04
CA LYS A 16 2.38 -16.72 -2.52
C LYS A 16 3.28 -16.90 -1.31
N GLU A 17 4.56 -16.56 -1.45
CA GLU A 17 5.54 -16.71 -0.39
C GLU A 17 5.66 -15.43 0.44
N ASP A 18 5.69 -14.27 -0.23
CA ASP A 18 5.95 -12.97 0.38
C ASP A 18 4.95 -11.89 -0.04
N ASP A 19 4.81 -10.88 0.81
CA ASP A 19 3.96 -9.71 0.58
C ASP A 19 4.81 -8.54 0.08
N PHE A 20 4.40 -7.94 -1.03
CA PHE A 20 5.09 -6.84 -1.69
C PHE A 20 4.31 -5.55 -1.55
N VAL A 21 5.04 -4.44 -1.40
CA VAL A 21 4.46 -3.11 -1.24
C VAL A 21 5.23 -2.13 -2.11
N ILE A 22 4.50 -1.29 -2.83
CA ILE A 22 5.05 -0.14 -3.56
C ILE A 22 4.40 1.13 -3.09
N PHE A 23 5.14 2.24 -3.20
CA PHE A 23 4.64 3.56 -2.86
C PHE A 23 4.19 4.28 -4.14
N VAL A 24 2.97 4.79 -4.09
CA VAL A 24 2.36 5.56 -5.17
C VAL A 24 2.04 6.96 -4.68
N ASP A 25 2.03 7.90 -5.62
CA ASP A 25 1.84 9.32 -5.31
C ASP A 25 0.42 9.56 -4.76
N SER A 26 -0.58 8.88 -5.32
CA SER A 26 -1.97 8.95 -4.86
C SER A 26 -2.82 7.79 -5.37
N ALA A 27 -3.81 7.39 -4.56
CA ALA A 27 -4.82 6.40 -4.96
C ALA A 27 -5.55 6.79 -6.26
N LYS A 28 -5.79 8.10 -6.43
CA LYS A 28 -6.40 8.66 -7.64
C LYS A 28 -5.55 8.43 -8.89
N ALA A 29 -4.23 8.59 -8.80
CA ALA A 29 -3.32 8.35 -9.91
C ALA A 29 -3.33 6.86 -10.34
N VAL A 30 -3.47 5.94 -9.37
CA VAL A 30 -3.63 4.50 -9.67
C VAL A 30 -4.97 4.24 -10.35
N GLU A 31 -6.06 4.86 -9.90
CA GLU A 31 -7.38 4.74 -10.54
C GLU A 31 -7.39 5.30 -11.96
N ASP A 32 -6.80 6.47 -12.18
CA ASP A 32 -6.69 7.10 -13.49
C ASP A 32 -5.80 6.26 -14.42
N TRP A 33 -4.71 5.68 -13.91
CA TRP A 33 -3.88 4.75 -14.68
C TRP A 33 -4.60 3.44 -15.03
N LYS A 34 -5.44 2.93 -14.11
CA LYS A 34 -6.31 1.77 -14.38
C LYS A 34 -7.37 2.08 -15.45
N LYS A 35 -7.78 3.34 -15.59
CA LYS A 35 -8.74 3.80 -16.62
C LYS A 35 -8.04 4.11 -17.96
N ASP A 36 -6.84 4.70 -17.90
CA ASP A 36 -6.06 5.11 -19.07
C ASP A 36 -4.59 4.70 -18.92
N SER A 37 -4.22 3.62 -19.59
CA SER A 37 -2.85 3.09 -19.58
C SER A 37 -1.85 3.92 -20.39
N SER A 38 -2.25 5.07 -20.96
CA SER A 38 -1.32 6.02 -21.60
C SER A 38 -0.52 6.85 -20.58
N ILE A 39 -0.95 6.84 -19.31
CA ILE A 39 -0.25 7.57 -18.24
C ILE A 39 1.04 6.82 -17.89
N PRO A 40 2.21 7.49 -17.87
CA PRO A 40 3.46 6.85 -17.49
C PRO A 40 3.42 6.43 -16.02
N LEU A 41 3.80 5.18 -15.73
CA LEU A 41 3.93 4.70 -14.36
C LEU A 41 4.86 5.57 -13.51
N ALA A 42 5.90 6.13 -14.11
CA ALA A 42 6.81 7.08 -13.47
C ALA A 42 6.11 8.32 -12.84
N GLN A 43 4.90 8.66 -13.30
CA GLN A 43 4.08 9.74 -12.74
C GLN A 43 3.13 9.26 -11.64
N VAL A 44 2.93 7.94 -11.52
CA VAL A 44 1.98 7.30 -10.60
C VAL A 44 2.71 6.71 -9.39
N VAL A 45 3.86 6.07 -9.59
CA VAL A 45 4.71 5.58 -8.50
C VAL A 45 5.64 6.69 -8.00
N SER A 46 5.74 6.84 -6.66
CA SER A 46 6.73 7.75 -6.05
C SER A 46 8.15 7.23 -6.18
N GLY A 47 8.32 5.94 -6.50
CA GLY A 47 9.61 5.34 -6.80
C GLY A 47 9.46 3.93 -7.33
N TRP A 48 10.48 3.48 -8.05
CA TRP A 48 10.56 2.14 -8.64
C TRP A 48 10.99 1.06 -7.64
N LYS A 49 11.16 1.45 -6.37
CA LYS A 49 11.67 0.56 -5.33
C LYS A 49 10.53 -0.28 -4.78
N VAL A 50 10.63 -1.58 -4.99
CA VAL A 50 9.69 -2.57 -4.45
C VAL A 50 10.15 -2.97 -3.05
N PHE A 51 9.23 -2.92 -2.09
CA PHE A 51 9.47 -3.34 -0.73
C PHE A 51 8.78 -4.67 -0.45
N VAL A 52 9.35 -5.48 0.43
CA VAL A 52 8.79 -6.73 0.90
C VAL A 52 8.59 -6.63 2.41
N THR A 53 7.42 -7.05 2.90
CA THR A 53 7.10 -6.99 4.33
C THR A 53 7.26 -8.33 5.06
N HIS A 54 7.69 -9.41 4.39
CA HIS A 54 7.95 -10.72 5.00
C HIS A 54 6.81 -11.20 5.93
N LYS A 55 5.54 -11.00 5.53
CA LYS A 55 4.34 -11.31 6.34
C LYS A 55 4.23 -10.58 7.68
N GLN A 56 5.02 -9.53 7.94
CA GLN A 56 4.91 -8.69 9.15
C GLN A 56 3.79 -7.64 9.09
N GLY A 57 2.99 -7.62 8.02
CA GLY A 57 1.86 -6.71 7.87
C GLY A 57 2.26 -5.28 7.48
N THR A 58 1.26 -4.43 7.25
CA THR A 58 1.40 -3.10 6.61
C THR A 58 2.20 -2.04 7.39
N GLN A 59 2.63 -2.37 8.61
CA GLN A 59 3.36 -1.50 9.54
C GLN A 59 4.69 -2.13 10.04
N GLY A 60 5.10 -3.25 9.45
CA GLY A 60 6.36 -3.93 9.75
C GLY A 60 7.58 -3.26 9.11
N ILE A 61 8.74 -3.90 9.26
CA ILE A 61 9.97 -3.47 8.57
C ILE A 61 9.78 -3.73 7.08
N LEU A 62 9.92 -2.67 6.29
CA LEU A 62 9.91 -2.76 4.83
C LEU A 62 11.35 -2.97 4.38
N ASP A 63 11.66 -4.17 3.89
CA ASP A 63 12.95 -4.45 3.30
C ASP A 63 12.90 -4.30 1.78
N ALA A 64 14.04 -4.07 1.14
CA ALA A 64 14.08 -3.99 -0.31
C ALA A 64 13.89 -5.40 -0.89
N ALA A 65 12.95 -5.56 -1.83
CA ALA A 65 12.78 -6.83 -2.51
C ALA A 65 14.07 -7.20 -3.26
N SER A 66 14.54 -8.43 -3.07
CA SER A 66 15.68 -8.96 -3.82
C SER A 66 15.20 -9.46 -5.19
N ASN A 67 16.03 -9.35 -6.23
CA ASN A 67 15.68 -9.81 -7.58
C ASN A 67 15.20 -11.27 -7.61
N GLY A 68 15.81 -12.15 -6.80
CA GLY A 68 15.37 -13.55 -6.70
C GLY A 68 13.96 -13.72 -6.13
N ALA A 69 13.54 -12.85 -5.20
CA ALA A 69 12.17 -12.86 -4.69
C ALA A 69 11.18 -12.36 -5.75
N LEU A 70 11.57 -11.34 -6.54
CA LEU A 70 10.77 -10.84 -7.65
C LEU A 70 10.60 -11.89 -8.75
N GLU A 71 11.65 -12.62 -9.09
CA GLU A 71 11.59 -13.71 -10.07
C GLU A 71 10.75 -14.90 -9.59
N SER A 72 10.84 -15.27 -8.31
CA SER A 72 10.03 -16.37 -7.75
C SER A 72 8.53 -16.05 -7.80
N GLU A 73 8.17 -14.80 -7.49
CA GLU A 73 6.77 -14.41 -7.31
C GLU A 73 6.12 -13.86 -8.59
N PHE A 74 6.84 -13.04 -9.35
CA PHE A 74 6.34 -12.40 -10.57
C PHE A 74 6.87 -13.05 -11.85
N GLY A 75 7.89 -13.92 -11.76
CA GLY A 75 8.54 -14.51 -12.93
C GLY A 75 9.51 -13.56 -13.66
N THR A 76 9.78 -12.39 -13.08
CA THR A 76 10.58 -11.33 -13.72
C THR A 76 11.36 -10.52 -12.69
N SER A 77 12.61 -10.19 -13.05
CA SER A 77 13.48 -9.27 -12.29
C SER A 77 13.24 -7.80 -12.64
N LYS A 78 12.33 -7.48 -13.58
CA LYS A 78 12.14 -6.11 -14.07
C LYS A 78 11.18 -5.35 -13.18
N ASP A 79 11.67 -4.29 -12.54
CA ASP A 79 10.87 -3.42 -11.67
C ASP A 79 9.61 -2.89 -12.38
N ASP A 80 9.72 -2.52 -13.66
CA ASP A 80 8.59 -2.09 -14.51
C ASP A 80 7.44 -3.09 -14.56
N ASP A 81 7.77 -4.37 -14.75
CA ASP A 81 6.75 -5.41 -14.92
C ASP A 81 6.14 -5.77 -13.56
N VAL A 82 6.98 -5.86 -12.53
CA VAL A 82 6.57 -6.07 -11.14
C VAL A 82 5.61 -4.97 -10.70
N VAL A 83 5.98 -3.70 -10.89
CA VAL A 83 5.16 -2.55 -10.50
C VAL A 83 3.82 -2.56 -11.24
N LYS A 84 3.80 -2.89 -12.54
CA LYS A 84 2.54 -3.08 -13.29
C LYS A 84 1.66 -4.15 -12.66
N GLN A 85 2.20 -5.33 -12.40
CA GLN A 85 1.44 -6.44 -11.81
C GLN A 85 0.92 -6.08 -10.42
N ILE A 86 1.72 -5.40 -9.59
CA ILE A 86 1.32 -4.92 -8.27
C ILE A 86 0.24 -3.85 -8.38
N LEU A 87 0.31 -2.91 -9.32
CA LEU A 87 -0.78 -1.93 -9.52
C LEU A 87 -2.08 -2.62 -9.95
N GLU A 88 -1.98 -3.60 -10.84
CA GLU A 88 -3.15 -4.25 -11.45
C GLU A 88 -3.85 -5.19 -10.47
N LYS A 89 -3.08 -6.04 -9.77
CA LYS A 89 -3.58 -7.09 -8.86
C LYS A 89 -3.54 -6.70 -7.38
N GLY A 90 -2.76 -5.69 -7.02
CA GLY A 90 -2.59 -5.24 -5.64
C GLY A 90 -3.72 -4.36 -5.16
N ASP A 91 -3.81 -4.23 -3.85
CA ASP A 91 -4.82 -3.47 -3.16
C ASP A 91 -4.26 -2.12 -2.70
N VAL A 92 -4.95 -1.04 -3.05
CA VAL A 92 -4.52 0.32 -2.70
C VAL A 92 -4.85 0.58 -1.24
N GLN A 93 -3.82 0.53 -0.41
CA GLN A 93 -3.88 0.84 1.00
C GLN A 93 -3.49 2.30 1.19
N ASN A 94 -4.50 3.16 1.36
CA ASN A 94 -4.24 4.51 1.83
C ASN A 94 -3.91 4.42 3.33
N THR A 95 -2.65 4.68 3.70
CA THR A 95 -2.33 5.09 5.07
C THR A 95 -2.79 6.53 5.26
N ASP A 96 -4.10 6.75 5.12
CA ASP A 96 -4.75 7.67 6.04
C ASP A 96 -4.45 7.05 7.40
N ALA A 97 -3.83 7.81 8.30
CA ALA A 97 -3.85 7.45 9.70
C ALA A 97 -5.32 7.34 10.03
N LYS A 98 -5.91 6.15 9.81
CA LYS A 98 -7.30 5.85 10.06
C LYS A 98 -7.42 6.32 11.47
N GLN A 99 -8.05 7.48 11.63
CA GLN A 99 -8.54 7.93 12.90
C GLN A 99 -9.12 6.65 13.45
N ARG A 100 -8.45 6.14 14.48
CA ARG A 100 -9.09 5.18 15.36
C ARG A 100 -10.30 5.98 15.81
N SER A 101 -11.42 5.86 15.09
CA SER A 101 -12.71 5.64 15.68
C SER A 101 -12.47 4.34 16.47
N GLY A 102 -11.90 4.36 17.67
CA GLY A 102 -12.02 5.44 18.66
C GLY A 102 -13.36 5.40 19.35
N ASP A 103 -14.28 4.52 18.93
CA ASP A 103 -15.43 4.15 19.74
C ASP A 103 -14.99 3.10 20.78
N THR A 104 -13.92 3.41 21.52
CA THR A 104 -13.65 2.77 22.80
C THR A 104 -14.57 3.41 23.84
N ASN A 105 -15.72 2.76 24.07
CA ASN A 105 -16.39 2.57 25.36
C ASN A 105 -16.59 3.79 26.29
N ILE A 106 -17.82 4.32 26.40
CA ILE A 106 -18.31 5.02 27.61
C ILE A 106 -19.62 4.35 28.07
N ALA A 107 -19.46 3.44 29.03
CA ALA A 107 -20.34 3.16 30.16
C ALA A 107 -21.83 3.54 30.06
N ASN A 108 -22.69 2.58 29.71
CA ASN A 108 -24.06 2.53 30.22
C ASN A 108 -24.18 1.41 31.25
N GLY A 109 -23.60 1.63 32.43
CA GLY A 109 -24.04 0.94 33.63
C GLY A 109 -25.23 1.72 34.19
N PRO A 110 -26.43 1.12 34.37
CA PRO A 110 -27.48 1.78 35.12
C PRO A 110 -27.05 1.78 36.59
N THR A 111 -26.54 2.92 37.06
CA THR A 111 -26.50 3.22 38.48
C THR A 111 -27.93 3.24 38.99
N VAL A 112 -28.21 2.34 39.93
CA VAL A 112 -29.37 2.38 40.83
C VAL A 112 -29.59 3.82 41.31
N ALA A 113 -30.82 4.32 41.15
CA ALA A 113 -31.28 5.52 41.84
C ALA A 113 -32.69 5.26 42.39
N HIS A 114 -32.71 5.10 43.72
CA HIS A 114 -33.77 5.29 44.73
C HIS A 114 -35.24 5.02 44.39
#